data_AF-A0A820AFN1-F1
#
_entry.id   AF-A0A820AFN1-F1
#
_cell.length_a   1.000
_cell.length_b   1.000
_cell.length_c   1.000
_cell.angle_alpha   90.00
_cell.angle_beta   90.00
_cell.angle_gamma   90.00
#
_symmetry.space_group_name_H-M   'P 1'
#
loop_
_entity.id
_entity.type
_entity.pdbx_description
1 polymer ?
#
loop_
_entity_poly.entity_id
_entity_poly.type
_entity_poly.pdbx_seq_one_letter_code
_entity_poly.pdbx_strand_id
1 'polypeptide(L)'
;MERLVNYWSSLANYVDRVLFVKCNKERSKNDIFEKYNVEATPTFLFIKNNEQVASPYTALNPGATAQIMATINGLINSKEQ
;
A
#
# COMPACT_ATOMS: atom_id res chain seq x y z
N MET A 1 -8.59 10.34 13.04
CA MET A 1 -7.95 10.48 11.71
C MET A 1 -6.47 10.88 11.77
N GLU A 2 -5.96 11.46 12.85
CA GLU A 2 -4.54 11.84 13.02
C GLU A 2 -3.52 10.70 12.92
N ARG A 3 -3.87 9.47 13.35
CA ARG A 3 -2.94 8.33 13.32
C ARG A 3 -2.44 7.94 11.93
N LEU A 4 -3.24 8.16 10.88
CA LEU A 4 -2.81 7.89 9.50
C LEU A 4 -1.91 9.01 8.95
N VAL A 5 -2.12 10.26 9.36
CA VAL A 5 -1.38 11.42 8.84
C VAL A 5 0.08 11.43 9.32
N ASN A 6 0.31 11.17 10.62
CA ASN A 6 1.68 11.06 11.15
C ASN A 6 2.42 9.81 10.63
N TYR A 7 1.67 8.76 10.25
CA TYR A 7 2.19 7.52 9.65
C TYR A 7 2.69 7.73 8.21
N TRP A 8 2.03 8.60 7.43
CA TRP A 8 2.46 8.99 6.08
C TRP A 8 3.80 9.72 6.09
N SER A 9 3.99 10.65 7.01
CA SER A 9 5.22 11.45 7.11
C SER A 9 6.44 10.61 7.51
N SER A 10 6.27 9.61 8.40
CA SER A 10 7.37 8.71 8.76
C SER A 10 7.76 7.76 7.62
N LEU A 11 6.80 7.36 6.78
CA LEU A 11 7.04 6.53 5.59
C LEU A 11 7.74 7.30 4.46
N ALA A 12 7.39 8.58 4.29
CA ALA A 12 8.00 9.46 3.29
C ALA A 12 9.52 9.67 3.53
N ASN A 13 9.96 9.63 4.78
CA ASN A 13 11.39 9.74 5.12
C ASN A 13 12.20 8.46 4.85
N TYR A 14 11.55 7.33 4.54
CA TYR A 14 12.23 6.04 4.35
C TYR A 14 12.51 5.69 2.89
N VAL A 15 11.87 6.32 1.89
CA VAL A 15 12.00 5.81 0.52
C VAL A 15 11.72 6.83 -0.58
N ASP A 16 12.78 7.31 -1.24
CA ASP A 16 12.72 7.81 -2.63
C ASP A 16 12.27 6.73 -3.63
N ARG A 17 12.15 5.46 -3.17
CA ARG A 17 11.82 4.29 -4.00
C ARG A 17 10.37 3.83 -3.90
N VAL A 18 9.55 4.43 -3.04
CA VAL A 18 8.15 4.01 -2.82
C VAL A 18 7.24 5.22 -2.90
N LEU A 19 6.35 5.22 -3.89
CA LEU A 19 5.29 6.20 -4.01
C LEU A 19 4.03 5.68 -3.33
N PHE A 20 3.48 6.49 -2.43
CA PHE A 20 2.20 6.18 -1.80
C PHE A 20 1.06 6.95 -2.46
N VAL A 21 0.05 6.21 -2.90
CA VAL A 21 -1.13 6.76 -3.57
C VAL A 21 -2.39 6.35 -2.81
N LYS A 22 -3.19 7.34 -2.42
CA LYS A 22 -4.51 7.11 -1.84
C LYS A 22 -5.57 7.19 -2.93
N CYS A 23 -6.24 6.08 -3.18
CA CYS A 23 -7.36 6.02 -4.13
C CYS A 23 -8.70 6.02 -3.37
N ASN A 24 -9.69 6.76 -3.88
CA ASN A 24 -11.04 6.77 -3.32
C ASN A 24 -12.01 6.24 -4.39
N LYS A 25 -12.67 5.10 -4.11
CA LYS A 25 -13.56 4.42 -5.04
C LYS A 25 -14.66 5.33 -5.60
N GLU A 26 -15.22 6.21 -4.78
CA GLU A 26 -16.33 7.08 -5.18
C GLU A 26 -15.91 8.27 -6.04
N ARG A 27 -14.61 8.62 -6.01
CA ARG A 27 -14.07 9.79 -6.72
C ARG A 27 -13.12 9.43 -7.85
N SER A 28 -12.64 8.20 -7.88
CA SER A 28 -11.75 7.69 -8.91
C SER A 28 -12.56 7.34 -10.16
N LYS A 29 -12.25 7.97 -11.29
CA LYS A 29 -12.71 7.54 -12.63
C LYS A 29 -11.89 6.38 -13.19
N ASN A 30 -11.07 5.75 -12.35
CA ASN A 30 -9.99 4.87 -12.77
C ASN A 30 -10.33 3.44 -12.37
N ASP A 31 -10.13 2.51 -13.29
CA ASP A 31 -10.46 1.08 -13.15
C ASP A 31 -9.50 0.32 -12.21
N ILE A 32 -8.74 1.01 -11.36
CA ILE A 32 -7.78 0.40 -10.42
C ILE A 32 -8.47 -0.62 -9.52
N PHE A 33 -9.70 -0.34 -9.08
CA PHE A 33 -10.48 -1.25 -8.24
C PHE A 33 -10.85 -2.53 -8.98
N GLU A 34 -11.17 -2.46 -10.27
CA GLU A 34 -11.47 -3.64 -11.08
C GLU A 34 -10.19 -4.38 -11.48
N LYS A 35 -9.18 -3.65 -11.97
CA LYS A 35 -7.88 -4.18 -12.40
C LYS A 35 -7.19 -5.03 -11.34
N TYR A 36 -7.28 -4.62 -10.08
CA TYR A 36 -6.67 -5.33 -8.95
C TYR A 36 -7.70 -6.06 -8.07
N ASN A 37 -8.92 -6.27 -8.56
CA ASN A 37 -10.02 -6.95 -7.87
C ASN A 37 -10.20 -6.52 -6.39
N VAL A 38 -10.30 -5.21 -6.16
CA VAL A 38 -10.47 -4.64 -4.82
C VAL A 38 -11.94 -4.72 -4.41
N GLU A 39 -12.28 -5.78 -3.67
CA GLU A 39 -13.64 -6.08 -3.23
C GLU A 39 -14.07 -5.30 -1.99
N ALA A 40 -13.13 -4.96 -1.09
CA ALA A 40 -13.39 -4.28 0.17
C ALA A 40 -12.53 -3.02 0.35
N THR A 41 -12.99 -2.10 1.20
CA THR A 41 -12.22 -0.92 1.62
C THR A 41 -12.19 -0.80 3.16
N PRO A 42 -11.09 -0.30 3.76
CA PRO A 42 -9.82 0.05 3.13
C PRO A 42 -8.99 -1.19 2.74
N THR A 43 -8.25 -1.09 1.63
CA THR A 43 -7.33 -2.11 1.15
C THR A 43 -5.99 -1.49 0.75
N PHE A 44 -4.89 -2.12 1.14
CA PHE A 44 -3.54 -1.73 0.75
C PHE A 44 -3.01 -2.70 -0.32
N LEU A 45 -2.52 -2.14 -1.43
CA LEU A 45 -1.92 -2.86 -2.55
C LEU A 45 -0.44 -2.47 -2.67
N PHE A 46 0.40 -3.43 -3.09
CA PHE A 46 1.80 -3.18 -3.43
C PHE A 46 1.99 -3.46 -4.91
N ILE A 47 2.35 -2.43 -5.66
CA ILE A 47 2.45 -2.48 -7.10
C ILE A 47 3.88 -2.11 -7.50
N LYS A 48 4.52 -2.94 -8.33
CA LYS A 48 5.81 -2.67 -8.97
C LYS A 48 5.68 -3.06 -10.44
N ASN A 49 6.11 -2.20 -11.36
CA ASN A 49 6.02 -2.44 -12.81
C ASN A 49 4.61 -2.87 -13.28
N ASN A 50 3.56 -2.21 -12.77
CA ASN A 50 2.14 -2.51 -13.02
C ASN A 50 1.62 -3.86 -12.51
N GLU A 51 2.43 -4.65 -11.83
CA GLU A 51 2.06 -5.94 -11.25
C GLU A 51 1.92 -5.85 -9.74
N GLN A 52 0.98 -6.63 -9.18
CA GLN A 52 0.84 -6.77 -7.75
C GLN A 52 1.91 -7.72 -7.22
N VAL A 53 2.79 -7.22 -6.35
CA VAL A 53 3.98 -7.95 -5.87
C VAL A 53 3.85 -8.53 -4.46
N ALA A 54 2.70 -8.30 -3.81
CA ALA A 54 2.40 -8.89 -2.51
C ALA A 54 0.87 -9.01 -2.32
N SER A 55 0.46 -9.85 -1.38
CA SER A 55 -0.94 -10.01 -1.03
C SER A 55 -1.56 -8.70 -0.53
N PRO A 56 -2.82 -8.42 -0.85
CA PRO A 56 -3.49 -7.21 -0.41
C PRO A 56 -3.78 -7.29 1.09
N TYR A 57 -3.67 -6.17 1.80
CA TYR A 57 -4.13 -6.09 3.19
C TYR A 57 -5.48 -5.39 3.24
N THR A 58 -6.54 -6.15 3.49
CA THR A 58 -7.90 -5.66 3.70
C THR A 58 -8.13 -5.39 5.18
N ALA A 59 -8.49 -4.17 5.54
CA ALA A 59 -8.88 -3.72 6.88
C ALA A 59 -7.78 -3.59 7.97
N LEU A 60 -8.01 -2.57 8.81
CA LEU A 60 -7.18 -2.09 9.92
C LEU A 60 -7.22 -3.05 11.11
N ASN A 61 -6.62 -4.24 11.01
CA ASN A 61 -6.30 -4.99 12.22
C ASN A 61 -5.06 -4.33 12.90
N PRO A 62 -4.93 -4.37 14.24
CA PRO A 62 -3.82 -3.69 14.94
C PRO A 62 -2.41 -4.14 14.50
N GLY A 63 -2.29 -5.32 13.90
CA GLY A 63 -1.04 -5.85 13.35
C GLY A 63 -0.78 -5.50 11.89
N ALA A 64 -1.77 -4.99 11.15
CA ALA A 64 -1.70 -4.76 9.71
C ALA A 64 -0.60 -3.75 9.38
N THR A 65 -0.43 -2.73 10.22
CA THR A 65 0.65 -1.74 10.08
C THR A 65 2.03 -2.40 10.11
N ALA A 66 2.29 -3.28 11.09
CA ALA A 66 3.58 -3.96 11.19
C ALA A 66 3.82 -4.91 10.00
N GLN A 67 2.78 -5.59 9.55
CA GLN A 67 2.84 -6.48 8.38
C GLN A 67 3.08 -5.69 7.08
N ILE A 68 2.38 -4.57 6.87
CA ILE A 68 2.59 -3.67 5.73
C ILE A 68 4.04 -3.17 5.72
N MET A 69 4.57 -2.74 6.88
CA MET A 69 5.96 -2.28 7.00
C MET A 69 6.97 -3.41 6.73
N ALA A 70 6.74 -4.61 7.25
CA ALA A 70 7.57 -5.77 6.99
C ALA A 70 7.60 -6.11 5.50
N THR A 71 6.45 -6.04 4.83
CA THR A 71 6.32 -6.27 3.38
C THR A 71 7.04 -5.19 2.57
N ILE A 72 6.86 -3.91 2.90
CA ILE A 72 7.59 -2.81 2.25
C ILE A 72 9.10 -3.00 2.38
N ASN A 73 9.59 -3.30 3.60
CA ASN A 73 10.99 -3.54 3.84
C ASN A 73 11.51 -4.78 3.08
N GLY A 74 10.70 -5.84 3.00
CA GLY A 74 11.02 -7.02 2.19
C GLY A 74 11.17 -6.67 0.72
N LEU A 75 10.25 -5.89 0.15
CA LEU A 75 10.25 -5.50 -1.26
C LEU A 75 11.36 -4.51 -1.63
N ILE A 76 11.76 -3.63 -0.70
CA ILE A 76 12.87 -2.69 -0.92
C ILE A 76 14.22 -3.42 -0.86
N ASN A 77 14.36 -4.36 0.07
CA ASN A 77 15.63 -5.04 0.36
C ASN A 77 15.79 -6.39 -0.35
N SER A 78 14.74 -6.91 -0.98
CA SER A 78 14.84 -8.06 -1.89
C SER A 78 15.72 -7.65 -3.06
N LYS A 79 16.98 -8.09 -2.99
CA LYS A 79 17.98 -7.92 -4.04
C LYS A 79 17.39 -8.40 -5.36
N GLU A 80 17.58 -7.59 -6.40
CA GLU A 80 17.59 -8.08 -7.77
C GLU A 80 18.66 -9.20 -7.82
N GLN A 81 18.21 -10.45 -7.72
CA GLN A 81 19.01 -11.64 -8.03
C GLN A 81 18.97 -11.87 -9.53
#